data_AF-A0A915Y1R6-F1
#
_entry.id   AF-A0A915Y1R6-F1
#
_cell.length_a   1.000
_cell.length_b   1.000
_cell.length_c   1.000
_cell.angle_alpha   90.00
_cell.angle_beta   90.00
_cell.angle_gamma   90.00
#
_symmetry.space_group_name_H-M   'P 1'
#
loop_
_entity.id
_entity.type
_entity.pdbx_description
1 polymer ?
#
loop_
_entity_poly.entity_id
_entity_poly.type
_entity_poly.pdbx_seq_one_letter_code
_entity_poly.pdbx_strand_id
1 'polypeptide(L)'
;MERNLPFSDRKFTGQREQPELGGLYHYDARFYSPVLGRFLSPDSSVPRPDDPSHGDSLRSQALDRYAYVLNNPLRYTDPSGHAEKDPLKRFLCD
;
A
#
# COMPACT_ATOMS: atom_id res chain seq x y z
N MET A 1 18.68 -5.50 -33.23
CA MET A 1 18.21 -4.29 -32.54
C MET A 1 17.72 -4.70 -31.17
N GLU A 2 18.57 -4.61 -30.15
CA GLU A 2 18.13 -4.78 -28.76
C GLU A 2 17.38 -3.50 -28.35
N ARG A 3 16.13 -3.66 -27.90
CA ARG A 3 15.36 -2.52 -27.39
C ARG A 3 15.86 -2.21 -25.99
N ASN A 4 16.62 -1.13 -25.84
CA ASN A 4 16.82 -0.46 -24.55
C ASN A 4 15.50 0.19 -24.12
N LEU A 5 14.59 -0.62 -23.60
CA LEU A 5 13.45 -0.10 -22.84
C LEU A 5 14.00 0.42 -21.51
N PRO A 6 13.74 1.68 -21.12
CA PRO A 6 14.13 2.14 -19.79
C PRO A 6 13.47 1.23 -18.75
N PHE A 7 14.25 0.78 -17.78
CA PHE A 7 13.68 0.06 -16.63
C PHE A 7 12.61 0.96 -15.98
N SER A 8 11.45 0.37 -15.71
CA SER A 8 10.37 1.07 -15.01
C SER A 8 10.81 1.44 -13.59
N ASP A 9 10.51 2.68 -13.18
CA ASP A 9 10.68 3.17 -11.81
C ASP A 9 9.65 2.58 -10.84
N ARG A 10 8.57 1.97 -11.37
CA ARG A 10 7.57 1.22 -10.59
C ARG A 10 8.07 -0.18 -10.26
N LYS A 11 8.05 -0.55 -8.98
CA LYS A 11 8.46 -1.86 -8.47
C LYS A 11 7.39 -2.47 -7.55
N PHE A 12 7.63 -2.49 -6.24
CA PHE A 12 6.74 -3.10 -5.25
C PHE A 12 5.30 -2.57 -5.40
N THR A 13 4.34 -3.50 -5.54
CA THR A 13 2.90 -3.26 -5.76
C THR A 13 2.55 -2.25 -6.87
N GLY A 14 3.46 -2.02 -7.81
CA GLY A 14 3.27 -1.06 -8.91
C GLY A 14 3.53 0.40 -8.52
N GLN A 15 4.07 0.64 -7.32
CA GLN A 15 4.42 1.96 -6.82
C GLN A 15 5.82 2.38 -7.25
N ARG A 16 6.00 3.69 -7.42
CA ARG A 16 7.29 4.28 -7.82
C ARG A 16 8.27 4.23 -6.65
N GLU A 17 9.41 3.60 -6.88
CA GLU A 17 10.54 3.71 -5.98
C GLU A 17 11.21 5.08 -6.16
N GLN A 18 11.73 5.63 -5.08
CA GLN A 18 12.51 6.86 -5.01
C GLN A 18 13.93 6.50 -4.55
N PRO A 19 14.83 6.11 -5.47
CA PRO A 19 16.21 5.73 -5.14
C PRO A 19 16.96 6.82 -4.38
N GLU A 20 16.70 8.09 -4.72
CA GLU A 20 17.32 9.27 -4.12
C GLU A 20 16.93 9.44 -2.65
N LEU A 21 15.79 8.87 -2.24
CA LEU A 21 15.30 8.90 -0.87
C LEU A 21 15.62 7.60 -0.12
N GLY A 22 16.59 6.81 -0.60
CA GLY A 22 16.98 5.55 0.02
C GLY A 22 16.05 4.38 -0.30
N GLY A 23 15.40 4.40 -1.46
CA GLY A 23 14.52 3.31 -1.92
C GLY A 23 13.14 3.32 -1.28
N LEU A 24 12.65 4.50 -0.87
CA LEU A 24 11.27 4.66 -0.42
C LEU A 24 10.29 4.52 -1.58
N TYR A 25 9.07 4.12 -1.28
CA TYR A 25 8.00 4.03 -2.28
C TYR A 25 6.99 5.16 -2.09
N HIS A 26 6.65 5.83 -3.18
CA HIS A 26 5.61 6.86 -3.20
C HIS A 26 4.25 6.20 -3.47
N TYR A 27 3.38 6.20 -2.46
CA TYR A 27 2.02 5.65 -2.49
C TYR A 27 0.97 6.76 -2.59
N ASP A 28 1.29 7.87 -3.28
CA ASP A 28 0.47 9.08 -3.43
C ASP A 28 0.21 9.85 -2.12
N ALA A 29 -0.43 9.25 -1.13
CA ALA A 29 -0.70 9.89 0.15
C ALA A 29 0.47 9.84 1.13
N ARG A 30 1.31 8.79 1.04
CA ARG A 30 2.36 8.50 2.02
C ARG A 30 3.61 7.90 1.37
N PHE A 31 4.74 8.01 2.08
CA PHE A 31 5.96 7.27 1.76
C PHE A 31 6.01 5.97 2.55
N TYR A 32 6.23 4.86 1.85
CA TYR A 32 6.43 3.53 2.43
C TYR A 32 7.91 3.18 2.50
N SER A 33 8.35 2.69 3.66
CA SER A 33 9.70 2.16 3.84
C SER A 33 9.67 0.64 3.71
N PRO A 34 10.32 0.07 2.68
CA PRO A 34 10.40 -1.40 2.52
C PRO A 34 11.28 -2.04 3.61
N VAL A 35 12.22 -1.29 4.18
CA VAL A 35 13.11 -1.76 5.26
C VAL A 35 12.34 -1.88 6.58
N LEU A 36 11.46 -0.93 6.89
CA LEU A 36 10.65 -0.97 8.12
C LEU A 36 9.35 -1.76 7.96
N GLY A 37 8.91 -2.02 6.72
CA GLY A 37 7.64 -2.68 6.43
C GLY A 37 6.42 -1.83 6.77
N ARG A 38 6.53 -0.49 6.76
CA ARG A 38 5.47 0.44 7.21
C ARG A 38 5.59 1.83 6.56
N PHE A 39 4.55 2.63 6.68
CA PHE A 39 4.55 4.03 6.26
C PHE A 39 5.40 4.90 7.21
N LEU A 40 5.95 5.99 6.68
CA LEU A 40 6.75 6.96 7.45
C LEU A 40 5.89 8.06 8.10
N SER A 41 4.67 8.26 7.61
CA SER A 41 3.70 9.21 8.14
C SER A 41 2.43 8.49 8.57
N PRO A 42 1.72 9.00 9.59
CA PRO A 42 0.46 8.43 10.02
C PRO A 42 -0.62 8.70 8.97
N ASP A 43 -1.50 7.73 8.74
CA ASP A 43 -2.61 7.82 7.79
C ASP A 43 -3.58 8.97 8.10
N SER A 44 -3.83 9.92 7.20
CA SER A 44 -4.82 10.96 7.44
C SER A 44 -6.27 10.45 7.42
N SER A 45 -6.56 9.33 6.75
CA SER A 45 -7.84 8.64 6.86
C SER A 45 -7.84 7.73 8.07
N VAL A 46 -8.83 7.92 8.95
CA VAL A 46 -9.09 7.05 10.09
C VAL A 46 -10.24 6.13 9.71
N PRO A 47 -10.09 4.80 9.79
CA PRO A 47 -11.17 3.87 9.50
C PRO A 47 -12.40 4.18 10.33
N ARG A 48 -13.56 4.23 9.68
CA ARG A 48 -14.86 4.41 10.33
C ARG A 48 -15.74 3.20 10.02
N PRO A 49 -16.71 2.87 10.90
CA PRO A 49 -17.59 1.72 10.69
C PRO A 49 -18.41 1.80 9.40
N ASP A 50 -18.65 3.01 8.90
CA ASP A 50 -19.42 3.34 7.70
C ASP A 50 -18.56 3.54 6.45
N ASP A 51 -17.24 3.43 6.55
CA ASP A 51 -16.33 3.60 5.41
C ASP A 51 -16.12 2.26 4.68
N PRO A 52 -16.60 2.11 3.44
CA PRO A 52 -16.45 0.88 2.66
C PRO A 52 -15.05 0.71 2.03
N SER A 53 -14.19 1.73 2.12
CA SER A 53 -12.84 1.69 1.53
C SER A 53 -11.87 0.84 2.36
N HIS A 54 -12.11 0.79 3.67
CA HIS A 54 -11.47 -0.14 4.58
C HIS A 54 -12.35 -1.39 4.67
N GLY A 55 -11.76 -2.58 4.72
CA GLY A 55 -12.52 -3.84 4.71
C GLY A 55 -13.35 -4.04 5.97
N ASP A 56 -12.98 -5.01 6.81
CA ASP A 56 -13.52 -5.06 8.17
C ASP A 56 -12.92 -3.90 8.99
N SER A 57 -13.41 -2.67 8.76
CA SER A 57 -12.96 -1.38 9.33
C SER A 57 -12.99 -1.29 10.87
N LEU A 58 -13.39 -2.37 11.53
CA LEU A 58 -13.46 -2.52 12.99
C LEU A 58 -12.37 -3.41 13.59
N ARG A 59 -11.40 -3.89 12.79
CA ARG A 59 -10.26 -4.65 13.33
C ARG A 59 -9.31 -3.70 14.05
N SER A 60 -8.86 -4.06 15.27
CA SER A 60 -7.90 -3.27 16.05
C SER A 60 -6.61 -2.96 15.29
N GLN A 61 -6.25 -3.78 14.29
CA GLN A 61 -5.09 -3.57 13.42
C GLN A 61 -5.25 -2.38 12.46
N ALA A 62 -6.49 -2.01 12.10
CA ALA A 62 -6.76 -0.86 11.25
C ALA A 62 -6.51 0.48 11.97
N LEU A 63 -6.39 0.46 13.31
CA LEU A 63 -6.06 1.64 14.11
C LEU A 63 -4.57 1.97 14.12
N ASP A 64 -3.69 1.06 13.67
CA ASP A 64 -2.27 1.38 13.47
C ASP A 64 -2.11 2.22 12.20
N ARG A 65 -2.04 3.55 12.38
CA ARG A 65 -1.95 4.53 11.30
C ARG A 65 -0.65 4.46 10.49
N TYR A 66 0.35 3.69 10.92
CA TYR A 66 1.58 3.46 10.18
C TYR A 66 1.62 2.12 9.47
N ALA A 67 0.73 1.19 9.82
CA ALA A 67 0.74 -0.16 9.27
C ALA A 67 0.54 -0.16 7.75
N TYR A 68 1.26 -1.05 7.08
CA TYR A 68 1.01 -1.38 5.69
C TYR A 68 0.05 -2.55 5.60
N VAL A 69 -1.12 -2.34 4.99
CA VAL A 69 -2.12 -3.35 4.61
C VAL A 69 -2.46 -4.39 5.69
N LEU A 70 -2.83 -3.93 6.88
CA LEU A 70 -3.16 -4.78 8.05
C LEU A 70 -2.04 -5.78 8.41
N ASN A 71 -0.78 -5.39 8.16
CA ASN A 71 0.40 -6.24 8.34
C ASN A 71 0.36 -7.57 7.54
N ASN A 72 -0.41 -7.62 6.44
CA ASN A 72 -0.50 -8.80 5.58
C ASN A 72 -0.21 -8.46 4.10
N PRO A 73 1.04 -8.11 3.77
CA PRO A 73 1.44 -7.70 2.41
C PRO A 73 1.46 -8.83 1.38
N LEU A 74 1.31 -10.09 1.82
CA LEU A 74 1.17 -11.23 0.91
C LEU A 74 -0.25 -11.36 0.36
N ARG A 75 -1.25 -10.88 1.11
CA ARG A 75 -2.66 -10.94 0.72
C ARG A 75 -3.15 -9.63 0.12
N TYR A 76 -2.72 -8.50 0.67
CA TYR A 76 -3.31 -7.19 0.39
C TYR A 76 -2.30 -6.23 -0.24
N THR A 77 -2.82 -5.24 -0.97
CA THR A 77 -2.04 -4.11 -1.53
C THR A 77 -2.70 -2.79 -1.16
N ASP A 78 -1.96 -1.68 -1.16
CA ASP A 78 -2.54 -0.33 -0.96
C ASP A 78 -2.26 0.52 -2.20
N PRO A 79 -3.23 0.75 -3.09
CA PRO A 79 -3.00 1.55 -4.29
C PRO A 79 -2.84 3.06 -4.02
N SER A 80 -3.48 3.57 -2.96
CA SER A 80 -3.61 5.02 -2.70
C SER A 80 -2.80 5.51 -1.51
N GLY A 81 -2.16 4.60 -0.78
CA GLY A 81 -1.55 4.89 0.50
C GLY A 81 -2.58 5.21 1.58
N HIS A 82 -3.78 4.63 1.54
CA HIS A 82 -4.82 4.83 2.57
C HIS A 82 -5.47 3.53 3.03
N ALA A 83 -5.78 2.63 2.11
CA ALA A 83 -6.61 1.49 2.42
C ALA A 83 -6.12 0.22 1.74
N GLU A 84 -6.21 -0.89 2.46
CA GLU A 84 -5.93 -2.20 1.93
C GLU A 84 -6.97 -2.62 0.88
N LYS A 85 -6.47 -3.20 -0.19
CA LYS A 85 -7.26 -3.80 -1.26
C LYS A 85 -6.92 -5.27 -1.33
N ASP A 86 -7.95 -6.11 -1.38
CA ASP A 86 -7.81 -7.53 -1.67
C ASP A 86 -7.84 -7.72 -3.21
N PRO A 87 -6.69 -7.95 -3.88
CA PRO A 87 -6.68 -8.22 -5.31
C PRO A 87 -7.38 -9.54 -5.65
N LEU A 88 -7.48 -10.48 -4.69
CA LEU A 88 -8.14 -11.77 -4.89
C LEU A 88 -9.66 -11.67 -4.84
N LYS A 89 -10.23 -10.64 -4.19
CA LYS A 89 -11.69 -10.39 -4.21
C LYS A 89 -12.27 -10.36 -5.62
N ARG A 90 -11.52 -9.94 -6.63
CA ARG A 90 -11.99 -9.93 -8.02
C ARG A 90 -12.20 -11.34 -8.60
N PHE A 91 -11.52 -12.34 -8.06
CA PHE A 91 -11.53 -13.72 -8.56
C PHE A 91 -12.38 -14.65 -7.71
N LEU A 92 -12.82 -14.19 -6.54
CA LEU A 92 -13.76 -14.89 -5.69
C LEU A 92 -15.15 -14.34 -6.05
N CYS A 93 -15.96 -15.15 -6.74
CA CYS A 93 -17.38 -14.84 -6.93
C CYS A 93 -18.05 -14.81 -5.55
N ASP A 94 -18.83 -13.76 -5.27
CA ASP A 94 -19.72 -13.69 -4.11
C ASP A 94 -20.84 -14.76 -4.19
#